data_AF-L1P1L2-F1
#
_entry.id   AF-L1P1L2-F1
#
_cell.length_a   1.000
_cell.length_b   1.000
_cell.length_c   1.000
_cell.angle_alpha   90.00
_cell.angle_beta   90.00
_cell.angle_gamma   90.00
#
_symmetry.space_group_name_H-M   'P 1'
#
loop_
_entity.id
_entity.type
_entity.pdbx_description
1 polymer ?
#
loop_
_entity_poly.entity_id
_entity_poly.type
_entity_poly.pdbx_seq_one_letter_code
_entity_poly.pdbx_strand_id
1 'polypeptide(L)'
;MTIKPALTLLAALLSVGIGQAAAKDRAQTDAKADEKAVLDRYSKTHTLARATDVIRQYQQRNDPESREIAATEEKLAQGQEIVVRTHFTAGKTYNITGRCGPECDNLHLDLYRNVYLDLYDEETKHGLHVKNNLHILKSPGFSWKAEKDGDYTAVLTMKKCAAQTCAAALQIFEGSKAFW
;
A
#
# COMPACT_ATOMS: atom_id res chain seq x y z
N MET A 1 76.49 -23.70 -17.47
CA MET A 1 75.03 -23.61 -17.32
C MET A 1 74.74 -22.22 -16.75
N THR A 2 74.84 -21.13 -17.51
CA THR A 2 73.87 -20.56 -18.49
C THR A 2 72.56 -20.20 -17.77
N ILE A 3 72.02 -18.96 -17.74
CA ILE A 3 71.72 -18.02 -18.84
C ILE A 3 71.66 -16.55 -18.33
N LYS A 4 71.94 -15.61 -19.25
CA LYS A 4 71.97 -14.13 -19.22
C LYS A 4 70.63 -13.43 -18.86
N PRO A 5 70.65 -12.12 -18.51
CA PRO A 5 69.46 -11.26 -18.42
C PRO A 5 69.06 -10.74 -19.81
N ALA A 6 67.76 -10.57 -20.06
CA ALA A 6 67.23 -10.04 -21.32
C ALA A 6 66.20 -8.92 -21.08
N LEU A 7 66.56 -7.77 -21.64
CA LEU A 7 65.75 -6.73 -22.30
C LEU A 7 64.41 -6.28 -21.70
N THR A 8 64.44 -5.03 -21.25
CA THR A 8 63.40 -4.01 -21.38
C THR A 8 62.84 -3.95 -22.81
N LEU A 9 61.52 -3.95 -23.00
CA LEU A 9 60.88 -3.29 -24.14
C LEU A 9 59.40 -2.93 -23.91
N LEU A 10 59.16 -1.63 -24.02
CA LEU A 10 57.99 -0.89 -24.47
C LEU A 10 56.62 -0.99 -23.78
N ALA A 11 56.26 0.18 -23.25
CA ALA A 11 54.93 0.73 -23.05
C ALA A 11 53.92 0.40 -24.16
N ALA A 12 52.69 0.09 -23.75
CA ALA A 12 51.50 0.41 -24.52
C ALA A 12 50.27 0.48 -23.61
N LEU A 13 49.53 1.59 -23.74
CA LEU A 13 48.10 1.76 -23.43
C LEU A 13 47.69 2.01 -21.96
N LEU A 14 47.92 3.23 -21.49
CA LEU A 14 47.12 3.86 -20.43
C LEU A 14 46.54 5.18 -20.97
N SER A 15 45.46 5.11 -21.74
CA SER A 15 44.69 6.32 -22.10
C SER A 15 43.23 6.08 -22.49
N VAL A 16 42.60 4.99 -22.04
CA VAL A 16 41.15 4.78 -22.21
C VAL A 16 40.54 4.40 -20.86
N GLY A 17 40.29 5.39 -20.00
CA GLY A 17 39.64 5.13 -18.72
C GLY A 17 38.85 6.32 -18.17
N ILE A 18 39.28 7.55 -18.48
CA ILE A 18 38.70 8.74 -17.85
C ILE A 18 37.38 9.18 -18.53
N GLY A 19 37.26 9.00 -19.86
CA GLY A 19 36.05 9.39 -20.60
C GLY A 19 34.86 8.44 -20.43
N GLN A 20 35.10 7.14 -20.24
CA GLN A 20 34.03 6.14 -20.08
C GLN A 20 33.40 6.17 -18.69
N ALA A 21 34.18 6.44 -17.64
CA ALA A 21 33.65 6.58 -16.29
C ALA A 21 32.73 7.80 -16.16
N ALA A 22 33.19 8.97 -16.64
CA ALA A 22 32.42 10.21 -16.58
C ALA A 22 31.14 10.17 -17.45
N ALA A 23 31.18 9.53 -18.62
CA ALA A 23 30.00 9.35 -19.47
C ALA A 23 28.98 8.37 -18.86
N LYS A 24 29.47 7.30 -18.23
CA LYS A 24 28.62 6.32 -17.53
C LYS A 24 27.97 6.93 -16.29
N ASP A 25 28.72 7.71 -15.50
CA ASP A 25 28.18 8.45 -14.36
C ASP A 25 27.12 9.46 -14.80
N ARG A 26 27.37 10.21 -15.89
CA ARG A 26 26.40 11.17 -16.43
C ARG A 26 25.12 10.49 -16.91
N ALA A 27 25.23 9.43 -17.71
CA ALA A 27 24.07 8.66 -18.17
C ALA A 27 23.27 8.03 -17.02
N GLN A 28 23.95 7.55 -15.97
CA GLN A 28 23.30 7.00 -14.78
C GLN A 28 22.63 8.07 -13.92
N THR A 29 23.19 9.28 -13.90
CA THR A 29 22.60 10.44 -13.21
C THR A 29 21.37 10.94 -13.93
N ASP A 30 21.42 11.04 -15.27
CA ASP A 30 20.30 11.45 -16.11
C ASP A 30 19.14 10.44 -16.01
N ALA A 31 19.42 9.14 -16.05
CA ALA A 31 18.39 8.10 -15.89
C ALA A 31 17.69 8.15 -14.51
N LYS A 32 18.45 8.42 -13.44
CA LYS A 32 17.89 8.62 -12.09
C LYS A 32 17.06 9.91 -12.00
N ALA A 33 17.45 10.96 -12.71
CA ALA A 33 16.69 12.20 -12.76
C ALA A 33 15.34 12.00 -13.46
N ASP A 34 15.32 11.25 -14.57
CA ASP A 34 14.10 10.90 -15.29
C ASP A 34 13.17 10.00 -14.46
N GLU A 35 13.72 8.99 -13.78
CA GLU A 35 12.95 8.14 -12.85
C GLU A 35 12.30 8.96 -11.73
N LYS A 36 13.07 9.87 -11.12
CA LYS A 36 12.56 10.76 -10.06
C LYS A 36 11.44 11.67 -10.58
N ALA A 37 11.57 12.21 -11.78
CA ALA A 37 10.54 13.06 -12.38
C ALA A 37 9.24 12.28 -12.68
N VAL A 38 9.36 11.01 -13.09
CA VAL A 38 8.22 10.12 -13.28
C VAL A 38 7.53 9.80 -11.95
N LEU A 39 8.29 9.44 -10.91
CA LEU A 39 7.76 9.15 -9.58
C LEU A 39 7.10 10.39 -8.95
N ASP A 40 7.67 11.58 -9.12
CA ASP A 40 7.09 12.85 -8.65
C ASP A 40 5.77 13.17 -9.37
N ARG A 41 5.69 12.93 -10.70
CA ARG A 41 4.44 13.08 -11.44
C ARG A 41 3.40 12.05 -10.99
N TYR A 42 3.80 10.81 -10.78
CA TYR A 42 2.93 9.74 -10.28
C TYR A 42 2.35 10.12 -8.93
N SER A 43 3.18 10.54 -7.98
CA SER A 43 2.75 10.89 -6.62
C SER A 43 1.79 12.09 -6.61
N LYS A 44 2.02 13.10 -7.45
CA LYS A 44 1.15 14.27 -7.61
C LYS A 44 -0.21 13.93 -8.22
N THR A 45 -0.29 12.92 -9.08
CA THR A 45 -1.52 12.56 -9.80
C THR A 45 -2.32 11.44 -9.14
N HIS A 46 -1.65 10.56 -8.38
CA HIS A 46 -2.24 9.41 -7.68
C HIS A 46 -2.33 9.69 -6.19
N THR A 47 -3.08 10.75 -5.85
CA THR A 47 -3.33 11.10 -4.44
C THR A 47 -4.32 10.14 -3.79
N LEU A 48 -4.21 9.98 -2.47
CA LEU A 48 -5.15 9.16 -1.69
C LEU A 48 -6.60 9.65 -1.86
N ALA A 49 -6.82 10.96 -1.77
CA ALA A 49 -8.13 11.58 -1.98
C ALA A 49 -8.75 11.24 -3.36
N ARG A 50 -7.93 11.27 -4.42
CA ARG A 50 -8.41 10.86 -5.75
C ARG A 50 -8.76 9.37 -5.78
N ALA A 51 -7.96 8.54 -5.14
CA ALA A 51 -8.23 7.10 -5.07
C ALA A 51 -9.52 6.79 -4.30
N THR A 52 -9.79 7.48 -3.19
CA THR A 52 -11.02 7.31 -2.41
C THR A 52 -12.26 7.82 -3.15
N ASP A 53 -12.13 8.92 -3.90
CA ASP A 53 -13.20 9.44 -4.76
C ASP A 53 -13.54 8.52 -5.92
N VAL A 54 -12.54 7.90 -6.56
CA VAL A 54 -12.78 6.91 -7.63
C VAL A 54 -13.59 5.72 -7.10
N ILE A 55 -13.34 5.28 -5.86
CA ILE A 55 -14.15 4.23 -5.24
C ILE A 55 -15.59 4.70 -5.03
N ARG A 56 -15.79 5.90 -4.46
CA ARG A 56 -17.14 6.46 -4.27
C ARG A 56 -17.92 6.47 -5.58
N GLN A 57 -17.29 6.97 -6.65
CA GLN A 57 -17.90 7.00 -7.98
C GLN A 57 -18.19 5.62 -8.55
N TYR A 58 -17.29 4.66 -8.35
CA TYR A 58 -17.49 3.27 -8.78
C TYR A 58 -18.66 2.62 -8.04
N GLN A 59 -18.73 2.80 -6.72
CA GLN A 59 -19.82 2.29 -5.88
C GLN A 59 -21.17 2.84 -6.34
N GLN A 60 -21.29 4.17 -6.42
CA GLN A 60 -22.53 4.86 -6.82
C GLN A 60 -22.99 4.48 -8.23
N ARG A 61 -22.05 4.30 -9.17
CA ARG A 61 -22.39 3.95 -10.56
C ARG A 61 -22.89 2.52 -10.70
N ASN A 62 -22.32 1.59 -9.94
CA ASN A 62 -22.61 0.17 -10.09
C ASN A 62 -23.71 -0.32 -9.13
N ASP A 63 -23.88 0.33 -7.97
CA ASP A 63 -24.95 0.12 -7.01
C ASP A 63 -25.48 1.48 -6.52
N PRO A 64 -26.53 2.03 -7.16
CA PRO A 64 -27.10 3.33 -6.81
C PRO A 64 -27.66 3.41 -5.38
N GLU A 65 -27.93 2.27 -4.73
CA GLU A 65 -28.35 2.23 -3.34
C GLU A 65 -27.16 2.21 -2.37
N SER A 66 -25.94 2.08 -2.88
CA SER A 66 -24.71 2.04 -2.09
C SER A 66 -24.48 3.36 -1.36
N ARG A 67 -24.17 3.27 -0.06
CA ARG A 67 -23.90 4.41 0.82
C ARG A 67 -22.58 4.21 1.53
N GLU A 68 -21.74 5.24 1.53
CA GLU A 68 -20.56 5.29 2.40
C GLU A 68 -21.02 5.50 3.85
N ILE A 69 -20.89 4.47 4.68
CA ILE A 69 -21.34 4.50 6.08
C ILE A 69 -20.18 4.80 7.04
N ALA A 70 -18.95 4.61 6.60
CA ALA A 70 -17.77 5.05 7.33
C ALA A 70 -16.60 5.31 6.36
N ALA A 71 -15.83 6.35 6.66
CA ALA A 71 -14.58 6.67 5.97
C ALA A 71 -13.59 7.31 6.95
N THR A 72 -12.35 6.84 6.93
CA THR A 72 -11.29 7.37 7.79
C THR A 72 -9.99 7.41 7.01
N GLU A 73 -9.26 8.51 7.09
CA GLU A 73 -7.95 8.71 6.49
C GLU A 73 -6.94 9.10 7.56
N GLU A 74 -5.78 8.44 7.60
CA GLU A 74 -4.73 8.68 8.59
C GLU A 74 -3.33 8.55 7.99
N LYS A 75 -2.32 9.04 8.71
CA LYS A 75 -0.90 8.77 8.43
C LYS A 75 -0.41 7.70 9.38
N LEU A 76 -0.05 6.54 8.84
CA LEU A 76 0.38 5.37 9.60
C LEU A 76 1.87 5.10 9.40
N ALA A 77 2.61 4.90 10.50
CA ALA A 77 3.88 4.19 10.48
C ALA A 77 3.64 2.69 10.24
N GLN A 78 4.70 1.94 9.90
CA GLN A 78 4.61 0.49 9.81
C GLN A 78 4.16 -0.12 11.14
N GLY A 79 3.18 -1.03 11.07
CA GLY A 79 2.56 -1.67 12.23
C GLY A 79 1.33 -0.93 12.77
N GLN A 80 1.15 0.35 12.46
CA GLN A 80 -0.02 1.10 12.89
C GLN A 80 -1.27 0.80 12.06
N GLU A 81 -2.43 1.18 12.59
CA GLU A 81 -3.72 0.73 12.10
C GLU A 81 -4.77 1.84 12.10
N ILE A 82 -5.69 1.77 11.13
CA ILE A 82 -6.99 2.44 11.22
C ILE A 82 -8.00 1.42 11.73
N VAL A 83 -8.77 1.79 12.75
CA VAL A 83 -9.81 0.95 13.35
C VAL A 83 -11.16 1.64 13.25
N VAL A 84 -12.09 1.04 12.50
CA VAL A 84 -13.44 1.57 12.30
C VAL A 84 -14.46 0.59 12.87
N ARG A 85 -15.24 1.07 13.83
CA ARG A 85 -16.38 0.34 14.41
C ARG A 85 -17.67 0.85 13.79
N THR A 86 -18.51 -0.07 13.33
CA THR A 86 -19.79 0.28 12.70
C THR A 86 -20.81 -0.83 12.89
N HIS A 87 -22.07 -0.46 12.94
CA HIS A 87 -23.18 -1.40 13.00
C HIS A 87 -23.50 -1.91 11.60
N PHE A 88 -23.65 -3.23 11.45
CA PHE A 88 -24.08 -3.88 10.22
C PHE A 88 -25.45 -4.54 10.40
N THR A 89 -26.26 -4.46 9.36
CA THR A 89 -27.60 -5.05 9.28
C THR A 89 -27.54 -6.37 8.51
N ALA A 90 -28.15 -7.42 9.05
CA ALA A 90 -28.25 -8.72 8.40
C ALA A 90 -28.88 -8.61 7.01
N GLY A 91 -28.35 -9.38 6.07
CA GLY A 91 -28.81 -9.43 4.68
C GLY A 91 -28.25 -8.33 3.78
N LYS A 92 -27.65 -7.26 4.32
CA LYS A 92 -26.98 -6.22 3.52
C LYS A 92 -25.60 -6.67 3.05
N THR A 93 -25.19 -6.17 1.89
CA THR A 93 -23.85 -6.39 1.33
C THR A 93 -22.96 -5.21 1.68
N TYR A 94 -21.78 -5.50 2.23
CA TYR A 94 -20.78 -4.52 2.59
C TYR A 94 -19.56 -4.65 1.70
N ASN A 95 -19.09 -3.51 1.19
CA ASN A 95 -17.86 -3.41 0.43
C ASN A 95 -16.86 -2.61 1.27
N ILE A 96 -15.85 -3.30 1.79
CA ILE A 96 -14.86 -2.72 2.70
C ILE A 96 -13.54 -2.65 1.95
N THR A 97 -12.89 -1.48 2.00
CA THR A 97 -11.67 -1.30 1.22
C THR A 97 -10.68 -0.35 1.85
N GLY A 98 -9.40 -0.74 1.78
CA GLY A 98 -8.26 0.07 2.12
C GLY A 98 -7.65 0.69 0.87
N ARG A 99 -7.11 1.90 1.01
CA ARG A 99 -6.24 2.54 0.00
C ARG A 99 -5.01 3.09 0.69
N CYS A 100 -3.90 3.07 -0.02
CA CYS A 100 -2.70 3.74 0.43
C CYS A 100 -2.24 4.80 -0.57
N GLY A 101 -1.53 5.80 -0.05
CA GLY A 101 -0.82 6.76 -0.88
C GLY A 101 0.39 6.14 -1.61
N PRO A 102 1.06 6.90 -2.47
CA PRO A 102 2.17 6.43 -3.32
C PRO A 102 3.33 5.76 -2.57
N GLU A 103 3.66 6.26 -1.38
CA GLU A 103 4.80 5.82 -0.56
C GLU A 103 4.54 4.52 0.22
N CYS A 104 3.31 3.99 0.18
CA CYS A 104 2.95 2.74 0.84
C CYS A 104 2.94 1.60 -0.15
N ASP A 105 3.40 0.43 0.31
CA ASP A 105 3.43 -0.79 -0.48
C ASP A 105 2.36 -1.79 -0.07
N ASN A 106 2.13 -1.94 1.23
CA ASN A 106 1.41 -3.10 1.75
C ASN A 106 0.44 -2.72 2.86
N LEU A 107 -0.84 -3.02 2.65
CA LEU A 107 -1.89 -2.97 3.66
C LEU A 107 -2.48 -4.36 3.91
N HIS A 108 -2.99 -4.58 5.11
CA HIS A 108 -3.80 -5.75 5.46
C HIS A 108 -5.16 -5.29 5.99
N LEU A 109 -6.23 -5.97 5.59
CA LEU A 109 -7.59 -5.60 5.96
C LEU A 109 -8.32 -6.80 6.55
N ASP A 110 -8.75 -6.64 7.79
CA ASP A 110 -9.51 -7.62 8.55
C ASP A 110 -10.87 -7.07 8.98
N LEU A 111 -11.84 -7.97 9.08
CA LEU A 111 -13.14 -7.73 9.69
C LEU A 111 -13.34 -8.66 10.86
N TYR A 112 -13.70 -8.09 11.99
CA TYR A 112 -14.02 -8.84 13.20
C TYR A 112 -15.42 -8.51 13.69
N ARG A 113 -16.02 -9.47 14.40
CA ARG A 113 -17.24 -9.32 15.18
C ARG A 113 -16.95 -9.59 16.65
N ASN A 114 -17.66 -8.91 17.55
CA ASN A 114 -17.49 -9.08 19.00
C ASN A 114 -16.03 -8.89 19.43
N VAL A 115 -15.36 -7.85 18.92
CA VAL A 115 -13.98 -7.56 19.32
C VAL A 115 -13.95 -7.08 20.76
N TYR A 116 -13.19 -7.80 21.57
CA TYR A 116 -12.69 -7.34 22.85
C TYR A 116 -11.24 -6.87 22.64
N LEU A 117 -10.97 -5.62 23.00
CA LEU A 117 -9.59 -5.21 23.25
C LEU A 117 -9.24 -5.82 24.60
N ASP A 118 -8.36 -6.82 24.63
CA ASP A 118 -7.84 -7.30 25.90
C ASP A 118 -7.01 -6.17 26.51
N LEU A 119 -7.40 -5.74 27.71
CA LEU A 119 -6.76 -4.64 28.42
C LEU A 119 -5.37 -5.02 28.97
N TYR A 120 -5.01 -6.32 28.92
CA TYR A 120 -3.74 -6.83 29.44
C TYR A 120 -2.71 -7.15 28.35
N ASP A 121 -3.16 -7.27 27.10
CA ASP A 121 -2.31 -7.49 25.94
C ASP A 121 -2.85 -6.62 24.79
N GLU A 122 -2.44 -5.34 24.79
CA GLU A 122 -2.83 -4.37 23.75
C GLU A 122 -2.44 -4.83 22.34
N GLU A 123 -1.56 -5.83 22.20
CA GLU A 123 -1.14 -6.40 20.91
C GLU A 123 -2.11 -7.47 20.39
N THR A 124 -2.98 -8.08 21.21
CA THR A 124 -3.94 -9.09 20.73
C THR A 124 -5.39 -8.58 20.74
N LYS A 125 -5.87 -8.21 19.55
CA LYS A 125 -7.30 -8.06 19.30
C LYS A 125 -7.97 -9.43 19.31
N HIS A 126 -8.79 -9.70 20.33
CA HIS A 126 -9.56 -10.93 20.42
C HIS A 126 -10.99 -10.69 19.95
N GLY A 127 -11.35 -11.28 18.82
CA GLY A 127 -12.69 -11.21 18.27
C GLY A 127 -12.93 -12.36 17.30
N LEU A 128 -14.19 -12.60 16.95
CA LEU A 128 -14.48 -13.55 15.88
C LEU A 128 -14.01 -12.93 14.57
N HIS A 129 -12.96 -13.49 13.99
CA HIS A 129 -12.51 -13.09 12.65
C HIS A 129 -13.54 -13.56 11.62
N VAL A 130 -14.10 -12.60 10.88
CA VAL A 130 -15.23 -12.81 9.98
C VAL A 130 -14.74 -12.95 8.54
N LYS A 131 -13.81 -12.08 8.15
CA LYS A 131 -13.31 -11.98 6.79
C LYS A 131 -11.97 -11.29 6.79
N ASN A 132 -11.10 -11.67 5.85
CA ASN A 132 -9.91 -10.93 5.52
C ASN A 132 -9.68 -10.86 4.02
N ASN A 133 -8.75 -9.99 3.65
CA ASN A 133 -8.02 -10.09 2.38
C ASN A 133 -6.60 -10.59 2.69
N LEU A 134 -6.30 -11.83 2.30
CA LEU A 134 -4.99 -12.45 2.48
C LEU A 134 -3.92 -11.90 1.53
N HIS A 135 -4.31 -11.13 0.51
CA HIS A 135 -3.38 -10.53 -0.42
C HIS A 135 -2.79 -9.24 0.18
N ILE A 136 -1.47 -9.17 0.14
CA ILE A 136 -0.73 -7.97 0.52
C ILE A 136 -0.76 -7.02 -0.68
N LEU A 137 -1.70 -6.07 -0.65
CA LEU A 137 -1.95 -5.13 -1.74
C LEU A 137 -1.87 -3.68 -1.25
N LYS A 138 -1.60 -2.75 -2.16
CA LYS A 138 -1.77 -1.30 -1.94
C LYS A 138 -3.25 -0.90 -1.76
N SER A 139 -4.16 -1.80 -2.13
CA SER A 139 -5.60 -1.56 -2.19
C SER A 139 -6.42 -2.80 -1.79
N PRO A 140 -6.27 -3.33 -0.56
CA PRO A 140 -7.02 -4.50 -0.15
C PRO A 140 -8.51 -4.15 -0.10
N GLY A 141 -9.35 -5.12 -0.42
CA GLY A 141 -10.79 -4.98 -0.30
C GLY A 141 -11.45 -6.34 -0.32
N PHE A 142 -12.65 -6.41 0.23
CA PHE A 142 -13.53 -7.56 0.06
C PHE A 142 -14.98 -7.10 0.08
N SER A 143 -15.81 -7.88 -0.59
CA SER A 143 -17.26 -7.82 -0.45
C SER A 143 -17.72 -8.91 0.48
N TRP A 144 -18.66 -8.59 1.35
CA TRP A 144 -19.19 -9.55 2.30
C TRP A 144 -20.63 -9.20 2.68
N LYS A 145 -21.51 -10.22 2.69
CA LYS A 145 -22.91 -10.06 3.11
C LYS A 145 -23.03 -10.36 4.60
N ALA A 146 -23.61 -9.45 5.37
CA ALA A 146 -23.80 -9.67 6.79
C ALA A 146 -24.84 -10.76 7.05
N GLU A 147 -24.46 -11.77 7.84
CA GLU A 147 -25.37 -12.85 8.24
C GLU A 147 -26.17 -12.50 9.50
N LYS A 148 -25.68 -11.55 10.30
CA LYS A 148 -26.26 -11.17 11.59
C LYS A 148 -26.18 -9.66 11.75
N ASP A 149 -27.16 -9.11 12.43
CA ASP A 149 -27.08 -7.75 12.95
C ASP A 149 -25.97 -7.68 14.02
N GLY A 150 -25.33 -6.53 14.12
CA GLY A 150 -24.42 -6.23 15.23
C GLY A 150 -23.28 -5.30 14.86
N ASP A 151 -22.43 -5.07 15.86
CA ASP A 151 -21.26 -4.22 15.70
C ASP A 151 -20.06 -5.02 15.19
N TYR A 152 -19.47 -4.50 14.14
CA TYR A 152 -18.29 -5.05 13.50
C TYR A 152 -17.15 -4.04 13.59
N THR A 153 -15.92 -4.54 13.57
CA THR A 153 -14.71 -3.74 13.59
C THR A 153 -13.88 -4.08 12.36
N ALA A 154 -13.75 -3.12 11.46
CA ALA A 154 -12.81 -3.18 10.35
C ALA A 154 -11.45 -2.64 10.81
N VAL A 155 -10.39 -3.38 10.51
CA VAL A 155 -9.02 -3.04 10.88
C VAL A 155 -8.17 -3.02 9.62
N LEU A 156 -7.58 -1.85 9.33
CA LEU A 156 -6.64 -1.69 8.24
C LEU A 156 -5.23 -1.48 8.80
N THR A 157 -4.35 -2.46 8.65
CA THR A 157 -2.98 -2.43 9.19
C THR A 157 -1.96 -2.06 8.12
N MET A 158 -1.08 -1.11 8.43
CA MET A 158 0.07 -0.74 7.59
C MET A 158 1.18 -1.79 7.73
N LYS A 159 1.39 -2.63 6.70
CA LYS A 159 2.44 -3.67 6.74
C LYS A 159 3.78 -3.18 6.21
N LYS A 160 3.80 -2.25 5.26
CA LYS A 160 5.04 -1.68 4.71
C LYS A 160 4.84 -0.25 4.20
N CYS A 161 5.66 0.65 4.71
CA CYS A 161 5.73 2.06 4.31
C CYS A 161 7.20 2.42 4.00
N ALA A 162 7.45 3.06 2.86
CA ALA A 162 8.80 3.47 2.47
C ALA A 162 9.28 4.75 3.17
N ALA A 163 8.36 5.50 3.78
CA ALA A 163 8.60 6.71 4.55
C ALA A 163 8.41 6.47 6.06
N GLN A 164 8.63 7.50 6.88
CA GLN A 164 8.34 7.43 8.33
C GLN A 164 6.85 7.16 8.59
N THR A 165 5.98 7.75 7.79
CA THR A 165 4.54 7.53 7.82
C THR A 165 3.97 7.58 6.40
N CYS A 166 2.97 6.78 6.12
CA CYS A 166 2.27 6.76 4.84
C CYS A 166 0.79 7.08 5.03
N ALA A 167 0.22 7.85 4.11
CA ALA A 167 -1.22 8.09 4.11
C ALA A 167 -1.98 6.81 3.75
N ALA A 168 -3.01 6.49 4.50
CA ALA A 168 -3.90 5.36 4.26
C ALA A 168 -5.36 5.77 4.51
N ALA A 169 -6.29 5.11 3.84
CA ALA A 169 -7.72 5.31 4.00
C ALA A 169 -8.44 3.97 4.13
N LEU A 170 -9.46 3.92 4.99
CA LEU A 170 -10.42 2.83 5.09
C LEU A 170 -11.81 3.36 4.77
N GLN A 171 -12.51 2.74 3.83
CA GLN A 171 -13.88 3.07 3.46
C GLN A 171 -14.78 1.84 3.57
N ILE A 172 -15.98 2.04 4.10
CA ILE A 172 -17.01 1.03 4.27
C ILE A 172 -18.28 1.50 3.57
N PHE A 173 -18.75 0.70 2.62
CA PHE A 173 -19.99 0.95 1.90
C PHE A 173 -21.01 -0.12 2.24
N GLU A 174 -22.23 0.29 2.56
CA GLU A 174 -23.41 -0.57 2.63
C GLU A 174 -24.15 -0.51 1.30
N GLY A 175 -24.56 -1.66 0.76
CA GLY A 175 -25.35 -1.74 -0.46
C GLY A 175 -25.97 -3.11 -0.67
N SER A 176 -26.22 -3.42 -1.93
CA SER A 176 -26.83 -4.68 -2.39
C SER A 176 -25.88 -5.53 -3.24
N LYS A 177 -24.82 -4.94 -3.82
CA LYS A 177 -23.88 -5.62 -4.73
C LYS A 177 -22.48 -5.81 -4.15
N ALA A 178 -21.81 -6.86 -4.63
CA ALA A 178 -20.43 -7.19 -4.32
C ALA A 178 -19.51 -6.77 -5.48
N PHE A 179 -18.35 -6.18 -5.17
CA PHE A 179 -17.42 -5.59 -6.14
C PHE A 179 -15.98 -6.09 -6.06
N TRP A 180 -15.54 -6.46 -4.86
CA TRP A 180 -14.20 -6.96 -4.53
C TRP A 180 -14.21 -8.45 -4.22
#